data_AF-A0A815X6T3-F1
#
_entry.id   AF-A0A815X6T3-F1
#
_cell.length_a   1.000
_cell.length_b   1.000
_cell.length_c   1.000
_cell.angle_alpha   90.00
_cell.angle_beta   90.00
_cell.angle_gamma   90.00
#
_symmetry.space_group_name_H-M   'P 1'
#
loop_
_entity.id
_entity.type
_entity.pdbx_description
1 polymer ?
#
loop_
_entity_poly.entity_id
_entity_poly.type
_entity_poly.pdbx_seq_one_letter_code
_entity_poly.pdbx_strand_id
1 'polypeptide(L)'
;QQQSVGTPDINDLEKHYVDAKAYILSTTTKDGLNLYDHLAHCISRLLADQPQEGADMFEEISKNIKGESTRPQQDTLRDRPAQDTEHILAEEQKPLFQKTDHTEELDDEALQSPLPYILEQAYYFEQSG
;
A
#
# COMPACT_ATOMS: atom_id res chain seq x y z
N GLN A 1 33.32 13.68 47.86
CA GLN A 1 31.88 13.96 47.68
C GLN A 1 31.27 12.74 47.03
N GLN A 2 30.42 12.02 47.75
CA GLN A 2 29.74 10.80 47.28
C GLN A 2 28.65 11.21 46.28
N GLN A 3 28.64 10.61 45.09
CA GLN A 3 27.53 10.73 44.15
C GLN A 3 26.42 9.77 44.61
N SER A 4 25.29 10.33 45.02
CA SER A 4 24.06 9.58 45.24
C SER A 4 23.50 9.16 43.88
N VAL A 5 23.67 7.87 43.55
CA VAL A 5 22.96 7.22 42.44
C VAL A 5 21.48 7.21 42.81
N GLY A 6 20.75 8.21 42.33
CA GLY A 6 19.30 8.27 42.46
C GLY A 6 18.70 7.12 41.65
N THR A 7 17.97 6.24 42.32
CA THR A 7 17.10 5.26 41.68
C THR A 7 16.13 6.00 40.76
N PRO A 8 15.99 5.62 39.48
CA PRO A 8 15.01 6.23 38.60
C PRO A 8 13.62 6.06 39.20
N ASP A 9 12.83 7.13 39.19
CA ASP A 9 11.45 7.16 39.68
C ASP A 9 10.62 6.12 38.90
N ILE A 10 9.88 5.28 39.62
CA ILE A 10 9.12 4.16 39.04
C ILE A 10 8.10 4.69 38.01
N ASN A 11 7.55 5.89 38.26
CA ASN A 11 6.63 6.56 37.35
C ASN A 11 7.25 6.96 36.01
N ASP A 12 8.52 7.38 36.01
CA ASP A 12 9.22 7.73 34.78
C ASP A 12 9.50 6.48 33.94
N LEU A 13 9.86 5.37 34.59
CA LEU A 13 10.10 4.09 33.93
C LEU A 13 8.81 3.52 33.31
N GLU A 14 7.69 3.58 34.02
CA GLU A 14 6.38 3.16 33.49
C GLU A 14 5.97 3.99 32.28
N LYS A 15 6.18 5.30 32.33
CA LYS A 15 5.90 6.19 31.19
C LYS A 15 6.76 5.83 29.99
N HIS A 16 8.06 5.61 30.19
CA HIS A 16 8.96 5.15 29.12
C HIS A 16 8.51 3.82 28.50
N TYR A 17 8.00 2.88 29.31
CA TYR A 17 7.49 1.60 28.82
C TYR A 17 6.24 1.77 27.95
N VAL A 18 5.29 2.61 28.38
CA VAL A 18 4.06 2.90 27.62
C VAL A 18 4.39 3.60 26.31
N ASP A 19 5.26 4.60 26.34
CA ASP A 19 5.68 5.33 25.14
C ASP A 19 6.41 4.42 24.14
N ALA A 20 7.31 3.55 24.62
CA ALA A 20 7.99 2.57 23.78
C ALA A 20 7.01 1.57 23.16
N LYS A 21 6.02 1.09 23.93
CA LYS A 21 4.98 0.18 23.43
C LYS A 21 4.13 0.86 22.35
N ALA A 22 3.72 2.11 22.56
CA ALA A 22 2.98 2.90 21.57
C ALA A 22 3.80 3.11 20.29
N TYR A 23 5.10 3.40 20.41
CA TYR A 23 6.00 3.52 19.27
C TYR A 23 6.08 2.22 18.46
N ILE A 24 6.31 1.08 19.12
CA ILE A 24 6.43 -0.23 18.44
C ILE A 24 5.09 -0.64 17.79
N LEU A 25 3.94 -0.27 18.37
CA LEU A 25 2.61 -0.51 17.79
C LEU A 25 2.29 0.42 16.61
N SER A 26 2.74 1.67 16.66
CA SER A 26 2.48 2.67 15.60
C SER A 26 3.44 2.54 14.41
N THR A 27 4.60 1.93 14.63
CA THR A 27 5.63 1.75 13.59
C THR A 27 5.20 0.65 12.64
N THR A 28 4.76 1.07 11.47
CA THR A 28 4.45 0.19 10.35
C THR A 28 5.66 0.10 9.44
N THR A 29 6.02 -1.12 9.04
CA THR A 29 7.11 -1.36 8.07
C THR A 29 6.62 -1.00 6.66
N LYS A 30 7.53 -0.79 5.70
CA LYS A 30 7.18 -0.54 4.28
C LYS A 30 6.20 -1.57 3.70
N ASP A 31 6.20 -2.78 4.25
CA ASP A 31 5.33 -3.89 3.87
C ASP A 31 3.93 -3.86 4.54
N GLY A 32 3.57 -2.79 5.27
CA GLY A 32 2.27 -2.65 5.93
C GLY A 32 2.12 -3.45 7.23
N LEU A 33 3.18 -4.12 7.69
CA LEU A 33 3.19 -4.89 8.93
C LEU A 33 3.52 -4.03 10.15
N ASN A 34 2.73 -4.21 11.21
CA ASN A 34 3.00 -3.66 12.53
C ASN A 34 4.26 -4.33 13.14
N LEU A 35 5.22 -3.52 13.59
CA LEU A 35 6.48 -4.01 14.17
C LEU A 35 6.23 -4.88 15.41
N TYR A 36 5.23 -4.55 16.23
CA TYR A 36 4.88 -5.34 17.41
C TYR A 36 4.52 -6.79 17.04
N ASP A 37 3.61 -6.95 16.09
CA ASP A 37 3.12 -8.26 15.66
C ASP A 37 4.23 -9.06 14.98
N HIS A 38 5.07 -8.38 14.18
CA HIS A 38 6.23 -9.01 13.55
C HIS A 38 7.21 -9.56 14.59
N LEU A 39 7.60 -8.77 15.59
CA LEU A 39 8.50 -9.21 16.65
C LEU A 39 7.90 -10.33 17.50
N ALA A 40 6.61 -10.23 17.85
CA ALA A 40 5.91 -11.28 18.59
C ALA A 40 5.90 -12.61 17.81
N HIS A 41 5.71 -12.56 16.49
CA HIS A 41 5.72 -13.74 15.64
C HIS A 41 7.13 -14.34 15.52
N CYS A 42 8.17 -13.51 15.35
CA CYS A 42 9.56 -13.97 15.34
C CYS A 42 9.95 -14.65 16.66
N ILE A 43 9.59 -14.06 17.81
CA ILE A 43 9.87 -14.65 19.12
C ILE A 43 9.09 -15.95 19.30
N SER A 44 7.82 -16.01 18.87
CA SER A 44 7.01 -17.23 18.96
C SER A 44 7.62 -18.39 18.16
N ARG A 45 8.10 -18.12 16.93
CA ARG A 45 8.82 -19.09 16.11
C ARG A 45 10.14 -19.53 16.75
N LEU A 46 10.92 -18.57 17.23
CA LEU A 46 12.19 -18.85 17.91
C LEU A 46 12.00 -19.77 19.13
N LEU A 47 10.94 -19.53 19.92
CA LEU A 47 10.61 -20.35 21.09
C LEU A 47 10.08 -21.75 20.70
N ALA A 48 9.40 -21.88 19.56
CA ALA A 48 8.91 -23.17 19.06
C ALA A 48 10.04 -24.04 18.51
N ASP A 49 10.97 -23.44 17.75
CA ASP A 49 12.02 -24.16 17.05
C ASP A 49 13.24 -24.46 17.95
N GLN A 50 13.37 -23.76 19.09
CA GLN A 50 14.46 -23.88 20.08
C GLN A 50 15.86 -24.13 19.46
N PRO A 51 16.33 -23.26 18.56
CA PRO A 51 17.63 -23.43 17.93
C PRO A 51 18.78 -23.29 18.93
N GLN A 52 19.88 -24.03 18.70
CA GLN A 52 21.10 -23.89 19.52
C GLN A 52 21.72 -22.49 19.44
N GLU A 53 21.65 -21.86 18.27
CA GLU A 53 22.18 -20.51 18.02
C GLU A 53 21.02 -19.54 17.78
N GLY A 54 20.32 -19.18 18.87
CA GLY A 54 19.09 -18.39 18.78
C GLY A 54 19.24 -17.00 18.18
N ALA A 55 20.41 -16.35 18.32
CA ALA A 55 20.65 -15.03 17.76
C ALA A 55 20.81 -15.06 16.23
N ASP A 56 21.58 -16.02 15.71
CA ASP A 56 21.82 -16.14 14.27
C ASP A 56 20.56 -16.65 13.55
N MET A 57 19.84 -17.57 14.18
CA MET A 57 18.57 -18.07 13.65
C MET A 57 17.45 -17.04 13.68
N PHE A 58 17.50 -16.06 14.60
CA PHE A 58 16.50 -14.99 14.65
C PHE A 58 16.51 -14.14 13.37
N GLU A 59 17.68 -13.87 12.78
CA GLU A 59 17.76 -13.12 11.53
C GLU A 59 17.07 -13.89 10.40
N GLU A 60 17.33 -15.19 10.30
CA GLU A 60 16.72 -16.07 9.30
C GLU A 60 15.20 -16.19 9.49
N ILE A 61 14.73 -16.35 10.73
CA ILE A 61 13.31 -16.37 11.06
C ILE A 61 12.63 -15.06 10.66
N SER A 62 13.26 -13.91 10.93
CA SER A 62 12.70 -12.61 10.54
C SER A 62 12.59 -12.46 9.02
N LYS A 63 13.58 -12.96 8.27
CA LYS A 63 13.59 -12.95 6.80
C LYS A 63 12.51 -13.86 6.25
N ASN A 64 12.32 -15.04 6.83
CA ASN A 64 11.30 -15.99 6.41
C ASN A 64 9.89 -15.42 6.62
N ILE A 65 9.60 -14.88 7.82
CA ILE A 65 8.30 -14.27 8.14
C ILE A 65 7.97 -13.09 7.21
N LYS A 66 8.96 -12.24 6.91
CA LYS A 66 8.78 -11.16 5.91
C LYS A 66 8.51 -11.74 4.53
N GLY A 67 9.24 -12.77 4.12
CA GLY A 67 9.03 -13.46 2.85
C GLY A 67 7.65 -14.11 2.73
N GLU A 68 7.12 -14.70 3.80
CA GLU A 68 5.78 -15.29 3.84
C GLU A 68 4.69 -14.22 3.70
N SER A 69 4.85 -13.06 4.35
CA SER A 69 3.88 -11.97 4.28
C SER A 69 3.92 -11.18 2.97
N THR A 70 5.09 -11.07 2.34
CA THR A 70 5.26 -10.35 1.07
C THR A 70 4.96 -11.23 -0.14
N ARG A 71 4.89 -12.56 0.02
CA ARG A 71 4.35 -13.42 -1.04
C ARG A 71 2.87 -13.07 -1.18
N PRO A 72 2.44 -12.43 -2.29
CA PRO A 72 1.01 -12.36 -2.56
C PRO A 72 0.53 -13.81 -2.53
N GLN A 73 -0.53 -14.10 -1.78
CA GLN A 73 -1.22 -15.37 -1.91
C GLN A 73 -1.43 -15.57 -3.41
N GLN A 74 -0.67 -16.49 -4.01
CA GLN A 74 -0.63 -16.71 -5.46
C GLN A 74 -1.98 -17.24 -5.99
N ASP A 75 -3.01 -17.28 -5.14
CA ASP A 75 -4.33 -17.81 -5.37
C ASP A 75 -5.43 -16.75 -5.16
N THR A 76 -5.14 -15.51 -5.53
CA THR A 76 -6.21 -14.55 -5.84
C THR A 76 -5.97 -13.97 -7.22
N LEU A 77 -6.53 -14.65 -8.23
CA LEU A 77 -7.01 -14.07 -9.50
C LEU A 77 -8.15 -13.07 -9.24
N ARG A 78 -8.00 -12.20 -8.23
CA ARG A 78 -8.83 -11.02 -8.10
C ARG A 78 -7.97 -9.91 -8.65
N ASP A 79 -8.38 -9.41 -9.81
CA ASP A 79 -7.99 -8.10 -10.31
C ASP A 79 -8.16 -7.11 -9.16
N ARG A 80 -7.09 -6.90 -8.40
CA ARG A 80 -6.96 -5.72 -7.59
C ARG A 80 -6.46 -4.69 -8.59
N PRO A 81 -7.32 -3.78 -9.07
CA PRO A 81 -6.82 -2.72 -9.92
C PRO A 81 -5.71 -2.04 -9.12
N ALA A 82 -4.49 -2.08 -9.67
CA ALA A 82 -3.43 -1.27 -9.12
C ALA A 82 -3.96 0.17 -9.14
N GLN A 83 -3.96 0.84 -8.00
CA GLN A 83 -4.26 2.29 -7.94
C GLN A 83 -3.07 3.08 -8.51
N ASP A 84 -2.61 2.67 -9.68
CA ASP A 84 -1.59 3.37 -10.41
C ASP A 84 -2.23 4.61 -11.05
N THR A 85 -1.44 5.66 -11.18
CA THR A 85 -1.77 6.88 -11.91
C THR A 85 -2.33 6.59 -13.31
N GLU A 86 -1.78 5.60 -14.02
CA GLU A 86 -2.27 5.19 -15.35
C GLU A 86 -3.68 4.60 -15.29
N HIS A 87 -4.01 3.85 -14.24
CA HIS A 87 -5.33 3.26 -14.06
C HIS A 87 -6.39 4.35 -13.80
N ILE A 88 -6.06 5.36 -13.00
CA ILE A 88 -6.97 6.49 -12.71
C ILE A 88 -7.29 7.24 -14.00
N LEU A 89 -6.27 7.58 -14.79
CA LEU A 89 -6.46 8.25 -16.09
C LEU A 89 -7.31 7.42 -17.06
N ALA A 90 -7.10 6.10 -17.09
CA ALA A 90 -7.89 5.20 -17.92
C ALA A 90 -9.36 5.14 -17.48
N GLU A 91 -9.65 5.12 -16.16
CA GLU A 91 -11.02 5.18 -15.65
C GLU A 91 -11.71 6.51 -16.01
N GLU A 92 -10.99 7.63 -15.95
CA GLU A 92 -11.50 8.94 -16.35
C GLU A 92 -11.83 9.03 -17.86
N GLN A 93 -11.05 8.35 -18.71
CA GLN A 93 -11.26 8.34 -20.16
C GLN A 93 -12.28 7.30 -20.64
N LYS A 94 -12.51 6.23 -19.86
CA LYS A 94 -13.47 5.16 -20.16
C LYS A 94 -14.89 5.62 -20.56
N PRO A 95 -15.52 6.66 -19.96
CA PRO A 95 -16.86 7.10 -20.37
C PRO A 95 -16.93 7.65 -21.80
N LEU A 96 -15.81 8.11 -22.39
CA LEU A 96 -15.78 8.61 -23.77
C LEU A 96 -16.11 7.55 -24.83
N PHE A 97 -15.97 6.26 -24.47
CA PHE A 97 -16.18 5.12 -25.37
C PHE A 97 -17.47 4.35 -25.07
N GLN A 98 -18.23 4.75 -24.06
CA GLN A 98 -19.50 4.11 -23.71
C GLN A 98 -20.63 4.80 -24.46
N LYS A 99 -21.38 4.01 -25.24
CA LYS A 99 -22.67 4.47 -25.76
C LYS A 99 -23.63 4.58 -24.59
N THR A 100 -24.01 5.80 -24.22
CA THR A 100 -25.16 5.99 -23.36
C THR A 100 -26.41 5.61 -24.16
N ASP A 101 -27.26 4.75 -23.59
CA ASP A 101 -28.54 4.33 -24.19
C ASP A 101 -29.52 5.50 -24.44
N HIS A 102 -29.11 6.74 -24.11
CA HIS A 102 -29.84 7.99 -24.30
C HIS A 102 -29.37 8.81 -25.51
N THR A 103 -28.55 8.24 -26.39
CA THR A 103 -28.06 8.97 -27.59
C THR A 103 -29.18 9.17 -28.66
N GLU A 104 -30.36 8.56 -28.49
CA GLU A 104 -31.50 8.76 -29.41
C GLU A 104 -32.30 10.05 -29.19
N GLU A 105 -32.00 10.85 -28.15
CA GLU A 105 -32.62 12.16 -27.92
C GLU A 105 -31.57 13.29 -27.75
N LEU A 106 -30.50 13.25 -28.54
CA LEU A 106 -29.71 14.46 -28.76
C LEU A 106 -30.57 15.41 -29.60
N ASP A 107 -31.25 16.32 -28.91
CA ASP A 107 -31.94 17.48 -29.45
C ASP A 107 -31.17 18.05 -30.65
N ASP A 108 -31.80 18.10 -31.83
CA ASP A 108 -31.22 18.59 -33.08
C ASP A 108 -30.69 20.03 -32.95
N GLU A 109 -31.12 20.76 -31.92
CA GLU A 109 -30.65 22.10 -31.57
C GLU A 109 -29.29 22.11 -30.83
N ALA A 110 -28.87 21.02 -30.20
CA ALA A 110 -27.51 20.85 -29.65
C ALA A 110 -26.47 20.46 -30.73
N LEU A 111 -26.93 19.93 -31.87
CA LEU A 111 -26.11 19.60 -33.04
C LEU A 111 -25.71 20.83 -33.87
N GLN A 112 -26.28 22.01 -33.59
CA GLN A 112 -25.88 23.28 -34.21
C GLN A 112 -24.66 23.95 -33.56
N SER A 113 -23.85 23.20 -32.81
CA SER A 113 -22.54 23.72 -32.42
C SER A 113 -21.60 23.72 -33.64
N PRO A 114 -20.80 24.79 -33.89
CA PRO A 114 -19.84 24.84 -34.99
C PRO A 114 -18.60 23.97 -34.72
N LEU A 115 -18.77 22.84 -34.01
CA LEU A 115 -17.66 21.95 -33.70
C LEU A 115 -17.16 21.33 -35.00
N PRO A 116 -15.86 21.45 -35.31
CA PRO A 116 -15.30 20.84 -36.51
C PRO A 116 -15.39 19.32 -36.42
N TYR A 117 -15.48 18.66 -37.58
CA TYR A 117 -15.51 17.21 -37.65
C TYR A 117 -14.11 16.65 -37.34
N ILE A 118 -13.88 16.33 -36.06
CA ILE A 118 -12.58 15.94 -35.50
C ILE A 118 -11.97 14.73 -36.23
N LEU A 119 -12.81 13.78 -36.67
CA LEU A 119 -12.36 12.58 -37.39
C LEU A 119 -11.74 12.90 -38.75
N GLU A 120 -12.29 13.86 -39.49
CA GLU A 120 -11.72 14.32 -40.76
C GLU A 120 -10.44 15.14 -40.56
N GLN A 121 -10.39 15.97 -39.51
CA GLN A 121 -9.17 16.69 -39.17
C GLN A 121 -8.03 15.73 -38.80
N ALA A 122 -8.31 14.68 -38.01
CA ALA A 122 -7.34 13.64 -37.69
C ALA A 122 -6.79 12.94 -38.95
N TYR A 123 -7.67 12.64 -39.91
CA TYR A 123 -7.28 12.07 -41.20
C TYR A 123 -6.34 13.00 -41.99
N TYR A 124 -6.62 14.31 -42.05
CA TYR A 124 -5.75 15.26 -42.72
C TYR A 124 -4.41 15.46 -42.01
N PHE A 125 -4.38 15.40 -40.68
CA PHE A 125 -3.12 15.44 -39.92
C PHE A 125 -2.27 14.20 -40.17
N GLU A 126 -2.86 13.00 -40.16
CA GLU A 126 -2.14 11.75 -40.46
C GLU A 126 -1.52 11.77 -41.88
N GLN A 127 -2.21 12.37 -42.85
CA GLN A 127 -1.68 12.53 -44.21
C GLN A 127 -0.58 13.58 -44.35
N SER A 128 -0.60 14.61 -43.49
CA SER A 128 0.33 15.74 -43.57
C SER A 128 1.61 15.53 -42.77
N GLY A 129 1.63 14.57 -41.84
CA GLY A 129 2.79 14.22 -41.00
C GLY A 129 2.87 15.03 -39.72
#